data_AF-A0A0K2UWS9-F1
#
_entry.id   AF-A0A0K2UWS9-F1
#
_cell.length_a   1.000
_cell.length_b   1.000
_cell.length_c   1.000
_cell.angle_alpha   90.00
_cell.angle_beta   90.00
_cell.angle_gamma   90.00
#
_symmetry.space_group_name_H-M   'P 1'
#
loop_
_entity.id
_entity.type
_entity.pdbx_description
1 polymer ?
#
loop_
_entity_poly.entity_id
_entity_poly.type
_entity_poly.pdbx_seq_one_letter_code
_entity_poly.pdbx_strand_id
1 'polypeptide(L)'
;MNVIIRREFLSLNKVLRKLEAVRSISSLLEDKAFVDGKWIPSTTGTNFPVHNPSDGSFLLSVPDMNETDTQSAIEVASKAFKTWKETTGKERSIVLRNFFNKCNENQDELAKILTLEQGKPLAEAKGEILYGNSYLEWFSEEARRAYGDVVPSPDRKKEFILVREPIGVAAMITPWNFPNAMLARKVCFI
;
A
#
# COMPACT_ATOMS: atom_id res chain seq x y z
N MET A 1 28.61 -13.79 -34.34
CA MET A 1 27.51 -12.83 -34.09
C MET A 1 26.15 -13.47 -33.77
N ASN A 2 25.83 -14.68 -34.27
CA ASN A 2 24.48 -15.29 -34.12
C ASN A 2 24.16 -15.99 -32.77
N VAL A 3 25.14 -16.33 -31.93
CA VAL A 3 24.90 -17.09 -30.68
C VAL A 3 24.44 -16.19 -29.53
N ILE A 4 24.95 -14.95 -29.48
CA ILE A 4 24.63 -13.97 -28.44
C ILE A 4 23.18 -13.49 -28.59
N ILE A 5 22.77 -13.15 -29.82
CA ILE A 5 21.41 -12.72 -30.16
C ILE A 5 20.37 -13.82 -29.83
N ARG A 6 20.68 -15.10 -30.08
CA ARG A 6 19.79 -16.22 -29.71
C ARG A 6 19.63 -16.39 -28.19
N ARG A 7 20.70 -16.18 -27.41
CA ARG A 7 20.64 -16.26 -25.94
C ARG A 7 19.83 -15.11 -25.34
N GLU A 8 20.00 -13.90 -25.83
CA GLU A 8 19.19 -12.74 -25.42
C GLU A 8 17.71 -12.94 -25.78
N PHE A 9 17.42 -13.44 -26.99
CA PHE A 9 16.05 -13.70 -27.43
C PHE A 9 15.35 -14.82 -26.64
N LEU A 10 16.09 -15.87 -26.26
CA LEU A 10 15.59 -16.93 -25.38
C LEU A 10 15.38 -16.45 -23.94
N SER A 11 16.26 -15.58 -23.45
CA SER A 11 16.11 -14.92 -22.14
C SER A 11 14.88 -14.02 -22.11
N LEU A 12 14.69 -13.19 -23.14
CA LEU A 12 13.54 -12.29 -23.27
C LEU A 12 12.21 -13.07 -23.32
N ASN A 13 12.14 -14.14 -24.12
CA ASN A 13 10.95 -15.00 -24.20
C ASN A 13 10.66 -15.72 -22.88
N LYS A 14 11.70 -16.09 -22.12
CA LYS A 14 11.53 -16.71 -20.81
C LYS A 14 11.01 -15.69 -19.79
N VAL A 15 11.49 -14.46 -19.82
CA VAL A 15 11.00 -13.34 -18.99
C VAL A 15 9.56 -12.98 -19.35
N LEU A 16 9.24 -12.85 -20.65
CA LEU A 16 7.89 -12.55 -21.13
C LEU A 16 6.89 -13.64 -20.75
N ARG A 17 7.22 -14.92 -20.93
CA ARG A 17 6.37 -16.04 -20.47
C ARG A 17 6.21 -16.07 -18.95
N LYS A 18 7.23 -15.65 -18.20
CA LYS A 18 7.15 -15.56 -16.73
C LYS A 18 6.20 -14.43 -16.31
N LEU A 19 6.28 -13.27 -16.95
CA LEU A 19 5.37 -12.13 -16.73
C LEU A 19 3.93 -12.44 -17.14
N GLU A 20 3.71 -13.15 -18.24
CA GLU A 20 2.39 -13.66 -18.65
C GLU A 20 1.82 -14.64 -17.63
N ALA A 21 2.66 -15.53 -17.08
CA ALA A 21 2.25 -16.45 -16.02
C ALA A 21 1.90 -15.73 -14.70
N VAL A 22 2.65 -14.69 -14.30
CA VAL A 22 2.35 -13.89 -13.09
C VAL A 22 1.03 -13.13 -13.26
N ARG A 23 0.80 -12.48 -14.40
CA ARG A 23 -0.45 -11.75 -14.67
C ARG A 23 -1.66 -12.65 -14.94
N SER A 24 -1.42 -13.93 -15.27
CA SER A 24 -2.49 -14.92 -15.34
C SER A 24 -3.10 -15.26 -13.98
N ILE A 25 -2.40 -14.96 -12.88
CA ILE A 25 -2.85 -15.23 -11.50
C ILE A 25 -3.85 -14.15 -11.02
N SER A 26 -3.54 -12.88 -11.24
CA SER A 26 -4.42 -11.75 -10.98
C SER A 26 -3.94 -10.52 -11.75
N SER A 27 -4.89 -9.71 -12.20
CA SER A 27 -4.61 -8.44 -12.87
C SER A 27 -4.08 -7.35 -11.93
N LEU A 28 -4.19 -7.57 -10.61
CA LEU A 28 -3.78 -6.63 -9.55
C LEU A 28 -2.36 -6.90 -9.05
N LEU A 29 -1.73 -7.99 -9.48
CA LEU A 29 -0.35 -8.30 -9.12
C LEU A 29 0.61 -7.30 -9.79
N GLU A 30 1.48 -6.72 -8.97
CA GLU A 30 2.49 -5.76 -9.40
C GLU A 30 3.86 -6.14 -8.86
N ASP A 31 4.88 -6.00 -9.71
CA ASP A 31 6.25 -6.46 -9.45
C ASP A 31 7.23 -5.31 -9.17
N LYS A 32 6.68 -4.15 -8.80
CA LYS A 32 7.41 -2.90 -8.56
C LYS A 32 6.94 -2.23 -7.26
N ALA A 33 7.74 -1.28 -6.78
CA ALA A 33 7.37 -0.45 -5.65
C ALA A 33 6.55 0.77 -6.11
N PHE A 34 5.57 1.21 -5.30
CA PHE A 34 4.77 2.40 -5.60
C PHE A 34 5.33 3.63 -4.90
N VAL A 35 5.88 4.58 -5.66
CA VAL A 35 6.45 5.84 -5.16
C VAL A 35 6.08 6.98 -6.11
N ASP A 36 5.68 8.14 -5.57
CA ASP A 36 5.29 9.34 -6.35
C ASP A 36 4.22 9.07 -7.42
N GLY A 37 3.24 8.22 -7.08
CA GLY A 37 2.15 7.85 -8.00
C GLY A 37 2.58 6.91 -9.13
N LYS A 38 3.77 6.29 -9.05
CA LYS A 38 4.35 5.47 -10.11
C LYS A 38 4.90 4.15 -9.58
N TRP A 39 4.89 3.14 -10.45
CA TRP A 39 5.53 1.85 -10.23
C TRP A 39 6.99 1.90 -10.69
N ILE A 40 7.93 1.81 -9.74
CA ILE A 40 9.37 1.95 -9.97
C ILE A 40 10.16 0.69 -9.56
N PRO A 41 11.26 0.37 -10.26
CA PRO A 41 12.22 -0.63 -9.82
C PRO A 41 13.13 -0.07 -8.69
N SER A 42 13.91 -0.94 -8.06
CA SER A 42 14.99 -0.55 -7.16
C SER A 42 16.10 0.19 -7.92
N THR A 43 16.69 1.22 -7.29
CA THR A 43 17.82 1.96 -7.87
C THR A 43 19.05 1.08 -8.15
N THR A 44 19.23 0.01 -7.38
CA THR A 44 20.31 -0.98 -7.61
C THR A 44 19.93 -2.03 -8.66
N GLY A 45 18.68 -2.05 -9.13
CA GLY A 45 18.16 -3.07 -10.05
C GLY A 45 18.04 -4.46 -9.42
N THR A 46 18.17 -4.57 -8.10
CA THR A 46 18.09 -5.82 -7.34
C THR A 46 16.66 -6.13 -6.98
N ASN A 47 16.30 -7.42 -7.09
CA ASN A 47 14.98 -7.94 -6.73
C ASN A 47 15.15 -9.21 -5.88
N PHE A 48 14.14 -9.54 -5.08
CA PHE A 48 14.05 -10.82 -4.39
C PHE A 48 12.80 -11.61 -4.81
N PRO A 49 12.84 -12.94 -4.81
CA PRO A 49 11.71 -13.77 -5.22
C PRO A 49 10.69 -13.95 -4.09
N VAL A 50 9.42 -13.98 -4.46
CA VAL A 50 8.28 -14.36 -3.61
C VAL A 50 7.77 -15.72 -4.08
N HIS A 51 7.57 -16.63 -3.14
CA HIS A 51 7.15 -17.99 -3.40
C HIS A 51 5.84 -18.31 -2.68
N ASN A 52 5.04 -19.19 -3.27
CA ASN A 52 3.88 -19.74 -2.61
C ASN A 52 4.36 -20.73 -1.52
N PRO A 53 4.00 -20.52 -0.24
CA PRO A 53 4.46 -21.37 0.84
C PRO A 53 3.83 -22.78 0.84
N SER A 54 2.73 -22.99 0.12
CA SER A 54 2.05 -24.30 0.07
C SER A 54 2.75 -25.34 -0.81
N ASP A 55 3.42 -24.90 -1.88
CA ASP A 55 4.08 -25.79 -2.85
C ASP A 55 5.49 -25.33 -3.28
N GLY A 56 5.96 -24.18 -2.79
CA GLY A 56 7.25 -23.58 -3.13
C GLY A 56 7.31 -22.94 -4.52
N SER A 57 6.20 -22.91 -5.26
CA SER A 57 6.16 -22.35 -6.61
C SER A 57 6.52 -20.86 -6.61
N PHE A 58 7.21 -20.42 -7.64
CA PHE A 58 7.57 -19.01 -7.80
C PHE A 58 6.32 -18.20 -8.20
N LEU A 59 6.06 -17.11 -7.47
CA LEU A 59 4.98 -16.17 -7.79
C LEU A 59 5.50 -15.00 -8.61
N LEU A 60 6.38 -14.17 -8.03
CA LEU A 60 6.95 -12.99 -8.67
C LEU A 60 8.28 -12.60 -8.03
N SER A 61 8.96 -11.62 -8.60
CA SER A 61 10.12 -10.98 -7.99
C SER A 61 9.80 -9.51 -7.77
N VAL A 62 10.00 -9.02 -6.56
CA VAL A 62 9.74 -7.63 -6.18
C VAL A 62 11.06 -6.90 -5.88
N PRO A 63 11.10 -5.56 -5.99
CA PRO A 63 12.34 -4.81 -5.81
C PRO A 63 12.88 -4.92 -4.38
N ASP A 64 14.18 -5.12 -4.27
CA ASP A 64 14.93 -4.99 -3.02
C ASP A 64 15.38 -3.52 -2.90
N MET A 65 14.51 -2.72 -2.27
CA MET A 65 14.68 -1.27 -2.13
C MET A 65 15.66 -0.96 -1.01
N ASN A 66 16.63 -0.08 -1.28
CA ASN A 66 17.69 0.27 -0.34
C ASN A 66 17.43 1.58 0.40
N GLU A 67 18.44 2.06 1.15
CA GLU A 67 18.39 3.33 1.88
C GLU A 67 18.15 4.53 0.97
N THR A 68 18.80 4.59 -0.20
CA THR A 68 18.63 5.67 -1.18
C THR A 68 17.20 5.70 -1.73
N ASP A 69 16.63 4.55 -2.06
CA ASP A 69 15.25 4.43 -2.50
C ASP A 69 14.27 4.93 -1.43
N THR A 70 14.53 4.53 -0.18
CA THR A 70 13.71 4.93 0.98
C THR A 70 13.80 6.43 1.23
N GLN A 71 14.99 7.01 1.17
CA GLN A 71 15.21 8.45 1.32
C GLN A 71 14.46 9.25 0.23
N SER A 72 14.50 8.79 -1.03
CA SER A 72 13.73 9.39 -2.11
C SER A 72 12.22 9.35 -1.86
N ALA A 73 11.69 8.22 -1.36
CA ALA A 73 10.28 8.09 -1.02
C ALA A 73 9.87 9.05 0.13
N ILE A 74 10.74 9.24 1.14
CA ILE A 74 10.51 10.20 2.24
C ILE A 74 10.47 11.63 1.73
N GLU A 75 11.35 12.01 0.80
CA GLU A 75 11.38 13.35 0.20
C GLU A 75 10.11 13.65 -0.60
N VAL A 76 9.66 12.68 -1.40
CA VAL A 76 8.39 12.75 -2.13
C VAL A 76 7.21 12.90 -1.15
N ALA A 77 7.15 12.07 -0.11
CA ALA A 77 6.09 12.15 0.89
C ALA A 77 6.10 13.51 1.60
N SER A 78 7.28 14.03 1.94
CA SER A 78 7.45 15.34 2.58
C SER A 78 6.97 16.48 1.68
N LYS A 79 7.20 16.38 0.37
CA LYS A 79 6.69 17.34 -0.62
C LYS A 79 5.18 17.26 -0.75
N ALA A 80 4.62 16.06 -0.88
CA ALA A 80 3.18 15.83 -0.98
C ALA A 80 2.43 16.28 0.28
N PHE A 81 3.03 16.12 1.47
CA PHE A 81 2.42 16.51 2.73
C PHE A 81 2.11 18.02 2.80
N LYS A 82 2.93 18.86 2.15
CA LYS A 82 2.72 20.33 2.13
C LYS A 82 1.36 20.72 1.57
N THR A 83 0.85 19.99 0.58
CA THR A 83 -0.47 20.21 -0.01
C THR A 83 -1.53 19.31 0.61
N TRP A 84 -1.18 18.07 0.97
CA TRP A 84 -2.13 17.13 1.55
C TRP A 84 -2.67 17.60 2.91
N LYS A 85 -1.84 18.20 3.77
CA LYS A 85 -2.27 18.71 5.08
C LYS A 85 -3.34 19.80 5.00
N GLU A 86 -3.41 20.51 3.87
CA GLU A 86 -4.38 21.59 3.62
C GLU A 86 -5.72 21.07 3.11
N THR A 87 -5.83 19.77 2.80
CA THR A 87 -7.11 19.16 2.41
C THR A 87 -8.09 19.21 3.57
N THR A 88 -9.38 19.24 3.25
CA THR A 88 -10.45 19.15 4.23
C THR A 88 -10.66 17.70 4.68
N GLY A 89 -11.23 17.51 5.88
CA GLY A 89 -11.66 16.18 6.32
C GLY A 89 -12.65 15.51 5.37
N LYS A 90 -13.44 16.29 4.62
CA LYS A 90 -14.36 15.77 3.59
C LYS A 90 -13.61 15.20 2.39
N GLU A 91 -12.57 15.87 1.89
CA GLU A 91 -11.78 15.38 0.75
C GLU A 91 -11.04 14.10 1.11
N ARG A 92 -10.38 14.05 2.27
CA ARG A 92 -9.72 12.82 2.76
C ARG A 92 -10.69 11.67 2.93
N SER A 93 -11.88 11.96 3.49
CA SER A 93 -12.99 11.01 3.62
C SER A 93 -13.38 10.40 2.27
N ILE A 94 -13.48 11.20 1.21
CA ILE A 94 -13.81 10.71 -0.15
C ILE A 94 -12.71 9.80 -0.69
N VAL A 95 -11.43 10.16 -0.50
CA VAL A 95 -10.29 9.34 -0.93
C VAL A 95 -10.32 7.96 -0.26
N LEU A 96 -10.47 7.92 1.07
CA LEU A 96 -10.55 6.66 1.82
C LEU A 96 -11.78 5.83 1.42
N ARG A 97 -12.92 6.49 1.19
CA ARG A 97 -14.13 5.79 0.75
C ARG A 97 -14.00 5.21 -0.66
N ASN A 98 -13.34 5.91 -1.57
CA ASN A 98 -13.04 5.39 -2.90
C ASN A 98 -12.08 4.19 -2.82
N PHE A 99 -11.09 4.24 -1.93
CA PHE A 99 -10.20 3.11 -1.70
C PHE A 99 -10.98 1.91 -1.14
N PHE A 100 -11.88 2.13 -0.17
CA PHE A 100 -12.80 1.11 0.33
C PHE A 100 -13.60 0.45 -0.79
N ASN A 101 -14.21 1.26 -1.66
CA ASN A 101 -15.01 0.77 -2.79
C ASN A 101 -14.16 -0.09 -3.74
N LYS A 102 -12.94 0.35 -4.06
CA LYS A 102 -12.01 -0.39 -4.93
C LYS A 102 -11.57 -1.72 -4.34
N CYS A 103 -11.31 -1.77 -3.03
CA CYS A 103 -11.01 -3.03 -2.35
C CYS A 103 -12.21 -3.97 -2.36
N ASN A 104 -13.42 -3.44 -2.16
CA ASN A 104 -14.64 -4.23 -2.17
C ASN A 104 -14.95 -4.80 -3.55
N GLU A 105 -14.81 -4.00 -4.62
CA GLU A 105 -14.95 -4.42 -6.02
C GLU A 105 -13.99 -5.57 -6.38
N ASN A 106 -12.83 -5.64 -5.73
CA ASN A 106 -11.75 -6.58 -6.04
C ASN A 106 -11.49 -7.62 -4.94
N GLN A 107 -12.44 -7.80 -4.01
CA GLN A 107 -12.25 -8.62 -2.81
C GLN A 107 -11.76 -10.04 -3.13
N ASP A 108 -12.34 -10.66 -4.16
CA ASP A 108 -12.01 -12.02 -4.55
C ASP A 108 -10.61 -12.15 -5.18
N GLU A 109 -10.15 -11.17 -5.95
CA GLU A 109 -8.79 -11.17 -6.50
C GLU A 109 -7.76 -10.92 -5.41
N LEU A 110 -8.02 -9.95 -4.53
CA LEU A 110 -7.15 -9.65 -3.38
C LEU A 110 -7.01 -10.86 -2.45
N ALA A 111 -8.11 -11.59 -2.18
CA ALA A 111 -8.07 -12.78 -1.35
C ALA A 111 -7.27 -13.93 -1.99
N LYS A 112 -7.29 -14.06 -3.32
CA LYS A 112 -6.45 -15.03 -4.04
C LYS A 112 -4.96 -14.69 -3.91
N ILE A 113 -4.59 -13.42 -4.10
CA ILE A 113 -3.20 -12.96 -3.92
C ILE A 113 -2.73 -13.30 -2.51
N LEU A 114 -3.53 -12.92 -1.51
CA LEU A 114 -3.22 -13.14 -0.09
C LEU A 114 -3.05 -14.64 0.23
N THR A 115 -3.91 -15.49 -0.33
CA THR A 115 -3.83 -16.95 -0.19
C THR A 115 -2.53 -17.48 -0.79
N LEU A 116 -2.16 -17.00 -1.98
CA LEU A 116 -0.97 -17.48 -2.69
C LEU A 116 0.32 -17.05 -2.03
N GLU A 117 0.44 -15.80 -1.57
CA GLU A 117 1.69 -15.31 -0.97
C GLU A 117 1.87 -15.75 0.49
N GLN A 118 0.77 -15.86 1.26
CA GLN A 118 0.82 -16.08 2.70
C GLN A 118 0.48 -17.53 3.08
N GLY A 119 -0.36 -18.22 2.30
CA GLY A 119 -0.71 -19.63 2.49
C GLY A 119 -2.00 -19.90 3.27
N LYS A 120 -2.70 -18.87 3.79
CA LYS A 120 -3.97 -19.07 4.50
C LYS A 120 -5.09 -19.55 3.57
N PRO A 121 -6.09 -20.30 4.07
CA PRO A 121 -7.25 -20.69 3.28
C PRO A 121 -7.98 -19.49 2.69
N LEU A 122 -8.52 -19.64 1.48
CA LEU A 122 -9.21 -18.57 0.76
C LEU A 122 -10.37 -17.93 1.56
N ALA A 123 -11.08 -18.73 2.36
CA ALA A 123 -12.15 -18.22 3.22
C ALA A 123 -11.61 -17.26 4.30
N GLU A 124 -10.49 -17.61 4.94
CA GLU A 124 -9.83 -16.72 5.91
C GLU A 124 -9.26 -15.48 5.22
N ALA A 125 -8.69 -15.63 4.01
CA ALA A 125 -8.21 -14.51 3.23
C ALA A 125 -9.33 -13.51 2.90
N LYS A 126 -10.50 -13.98 2.44
CA LYS A 126 -11.67 -13.12 2.21
C LYS A 126 -12.13 -12.40 3.48
N GLY A 127 -12.11 -13.09 4.61
CA GLY A 127 -12.39 -12.50 5.93
C GLY A 127 -11.40 -11.39 6.27
N GLU A 128 -10.10 -11.59 6.01
CA GLU A 128 -9.10 -10.55 6.22
C GLU A 128 -9.27 -9.35 5.28
N ILE A 129 -9.57 -9.57 3.99
CA ILE A 129 -9.82 -8.46 3.07
C ILE A 129 -10.97 -7.60 3.58
N LEU A 130 -12.08 -8.22 3.98
CA LEU A 130 -13.22 -7.51 4.55
C LEU A 130 -12.85 -6.79 5.86
N TYR A 131 -12.12 -7.46 6.75
CA TYR A 131 -11.67 -6.87 8.00
C TYR A 131 -10.75 -5.67 7.78
N GLY A 132 -9.78 -5.76 6.88
CA GLY A 132 -8.95 -4.63 6.48
C GLY A 132 -9.77 -3.50 5.87
N ASN A 133 -10.74 -3.83 5.01
CA ASN A 133 -11.61 -2.83 4.38
C ASN A 133 -12.47 -2.07 5.39
N SER A 134 -12.88 -2.71 6.48
CA SER A 134 -13.63 -2.03 7.56
C SER A 134 -12.86 -0.86 8.19
N TYR A 135 -11.52 -0.89 8.21
CA TYR A 135 -10.72 0.25 8.66
C TYR A 135 -10.78 1.42 7.67
N LEU A 136 -10.74 1.15 6.35
CA LEU A 136 -10.89 2.20 5.33
C LEU A 136 -12.24 2.89 5.45
N GLU A 137 -13.30 2.12 5.64
CA GLU A 137 -14.65 2.64 5.90
C GLU A 137 -14.69 3.48 7.17
N TRP A 138 -14.28 2.92 8.31
CA TRP A 138 -14.30 3.61 9.60
C TRP A 138 -13.52 4.92 9.57
N PHE A 139 -12.28 4.91 9.09
CA PHE A 139 -11.45 6.11 9.07
C PHE A 139 -11.87 7.13 8.01
N SER A 140 -12.55 6.70 6.93
CA SER A 140 -13.19 7.65 6.01
C SER A 140 -14.26 8.50 6.72
N GLU A 141 -14.88 7.97 7.77
CA GLU A 141 -15.85 8.68 8.59
C GLU A 141 -15.16 9.52 9.66
N GLU A 142 -14.16 8.95 10.34
CA GLU A 142 -13.38 9.67 11.36
C GLU A 142 -12.58 10.86 10.81
N ALA A 143 -12.24 10.86 9.52
CA ALA A 143 -11.57 11.98 8.87
C ALA A 143 -12.33 13.32 9.01
N ARG A 144 -13.65 13.29 9.22
CA ARG A 144 -14.50 14.48 9.44
C ARG A 144 -14.75 14.82 10.91
N ARG A 145 -14.20 14.01 11.83
CA ARG A 145 -14.48 14.04 13.27
C ARG A 145 -13.23 14.28 14.12
N ALA A 146 -12.20 14.87 13.53
CA ALA A 146 -11.01 15.35 14.24
C ALA A 146 -11.34 16.64 15.04
N TYR A 147 -12.21 16.50 16.04
CA TYR A 147 -12.69 17.61 16.85
C TYR A 147 -11.58 18.18 17.73
N GLY A 148 -11.56 19.50 17.81
CA GLY A 148 -10.85 20.26 18.83
C GLY A 148 -11.70 20.45 20.08
N ASP A 149 -11.13 21.16 21.05
CA ASP A 149 -11.79 21.46 22.32
C ASP A 149 -11.73 22.97 22.60
N VAL A 150 -12.77 23.52 23.23
CA VAL A 150 -12.75 24.88 23.78
C VAL A 150 -12.70 24.77 25.28
N VAL A 151 -11.63 25.28 25.90
CA VAL A 151 -11.36 25.12 27.33
C VAL A 151 -11.57 26.44 28.05
N PRO A 152 -12.22 26.44 29.25
CA PRO A 152 -12.40 27.65 30.03
C PRO A 152 -11.07 28.33 30.36
N SER A 153 -11.01 29.64 30.10
CA SER A 153 -9.85 30.46 30.47
C SER A 153 -9.98 30.94 31.92
N PRO A 154 -8.90 30.87 32.73
CA PRO A 154 -8.86 31.53 34.04
C PRO A 154 -8.73 33.07 33.92
N ASP A 155 -8.39 33.57 32.73
CA ASP A 155 -8.24 34.99 32.42
C ASP A 155 -9.45 35.48 31.61
N ARG A 156 -10.11 36.54 32.09
CA ARG A 156 -11.33 37.11 31.49
C ARG A 156 -11.17 37.62 30.06
N LYS A 157 -9.94 37.84 29.58
CA LYS A 157 -9.66 38.40 28.25
C LYS A 157 -9.06 37.38 27.28
N LYS A 158 -9.05 36.09 27.64
CA LYS A 158 -8.45 35.03 26.81
C LYS A 158 -9.44 33.89 26.60
N GLU A 159 -9.27 33.21 25.49
CA GLU A 159 -9.97 31.97 25.14
C GLU A 159 -8.92 30.92 24.78
N PHE A 160 -9.19 29.66 25.12
CA PHE A 160 -8.32 28.54 24.77
C PHE A 160 -9.05 27.62 23.80
N ILE A 161 -8.46 27.46 22.61
CA ILE A 161 -8.93 26.56 21.57
C ILE A 161 -7.82 25.55 21.30
N LEU A 162 -8.15 24.26 21.42
CA LEU A 162 -7.28 23.17 21.04
C LEU A 162 -7.70 22.66 19.67
N VAL A 163 -6.74 22.49 18.78
CA VAL A 163 -6.95 21.92 17.44
C VAL A 163 -6.11 20.67 17.26
N ARG A 164 -6.55 19.76 16.40
CA ARG A 164 -5.81 18.54 16.05
C ARG A 164 -5.29 18.68 14.63
N GLU A 165 -3.98 18.63 14.46
CA GLU A 165 -3.30 18.74 13.18
C GLU A 165 -2.54 17.45 12.85
N PRO A 166 -2.37 17.11 11.57
CA PRO A 166 -1.57 15.96 11.18
C PRO A 166 -0.10 16.17 11.55
N ILE A 167 0.53 15.13 12.10
CA ILE A 167 1.92 15.19 12.60
C ILE A 167 2.92 15.40 11.45
N GLY A 168 2.73 14.70 10.32
CA GLY A 168 3.68 14.73 9.20
C GLY A 168 3.79 13.41 8.47
N VAL A 169 4.94 13.22 7.81
CA VAL A 169 5.30 11.96 7.16
C VAL A 169 5.46 10.87 8.22
N ALA A 170 4.81 9.73 8.00
CA ALA A 170 4.87 8.57 8.88
C ALA A 170 5.46 7.35 8.14
N ALA A 171 6.26 6.55 8.85
CA ALA A 171 6.76 5.26 8.36
C ALA A 171 5.94 4.11 8.97
N MET A 172 5.65 3.10 8.15
CA MET A 172 4.82 1.96 8.53
C MET A 172 5.54 0.65 8.16
N ILE A 173 5.82 -0.17 9.18
CA ILE A 173 6.37 -1.52 9.01
C ILE A 173 5.29 -2.51 9.46
N THR A 174 4.96 -3.48 8.61
CA THR A 174 3.86 -4.44 8.82
C THR A 174 4.35 -5.88 8.77
N PRO A 175 3.84 -6.77 9.65
CA PRO A 175 4.17 -8.19 9.62
C PRO A 175 3.42 -8.93 8.50
N TRP A 176 3.84 -10.16 8.21
CA TRP A 176 3.33 -11.01 7.13
C TRP A 176 2.08 -11.85 7.49
N ASN A 177 1.71 -11.96 8.78
CA ASN A 177 0.63 -12.85 9.20
C ASN A 177 -0.77 -12.34 8.84
N PHE A 178 -0.94 -11.01 8.80
CA PHE A 178 -2.14 -10.33 8.28
C PHE A 178 -1.72 -9.18 7.35
N PRO A 179 -1.22 -9.50 6.13
CA PRO A 179 -0.59 -8.52 5.24
C PRO A 179 -1.52 -7.34 4.89
N ASN A 180 -2.80 -7.64 4.63
CA ASN A 180 -3.77 -6.63 4.23
C ASN A 180 -4.27 -5.84 5.45
N ALA A 181 -4.69 -6.54 6.51
CA ALA A 181 -5.30 -5.85 7.65
C ALA A 181 -4.30 -5.00 8.43
N MET A 182 -3.04 -5.42 8.55
CA MET A 182 -2.02 -4.60 9.22
C MET A 182 -1.64 -3.36 8.42
N LEU A 183 -1.68 -3.43 7.09
CA LEU A 183 -1.50 -2.28 6.22
C LEU A 183 -2.68 -1.31 6.36
N ALA A 184 -3.92 -1.80 6.20
CA ALA A 184 -5.12 -0.99 6.31
C ALA A 184 -5.21 -0.26 7.66
N ARG A 185 -4.88 -0.95 8.76
CA ARG A 185 -4.84 -0.38 10.11
C ARG A 185 -3.91 0.81 10.29
N LYS A 186 -2.89 0.98 9.44
CA LYS A 186 -1.91 2.06 9.58
C LYS A 186 -2.11 3.13 8.50
N VAL A 187 -2.35 2.73 7.25
CA VAL A 187 -2.48 3.66 6.13
C VAL A 187 -3.70 4.56 6.25
N CYS A 188 -4.74 4.13 6.96
CA CYS A 188 -5.96 4.93 7.14
C CYS A 188 -5.82 6.15 8.06
N PHE A 189 -4.66 6.32 8.72
CA PHE A 189 -4.38 7.48 9.58
C PHE A 189 -3.84 8.71 8.81
N ILE A 190 -3.82 8.67 7.47
CA ILE A 190 -3.29 9.73 6.58
C ILE A 190 -4.29 10.84 6.25
#